data_AF-A0A6N1XA53-F1
#
_entry.id   AF-A0A6N1XA53-F1
#
_cell.length_a   1.000
_cell.length_b   1.000
_cell.length_c   1.000
_cell.angle_alpha   90.00
_cell.angle_beta   90.00
_cell.angle_gamma   90.00
#
_symmetry.space_group_name_H-M   'P 1'
#
loop_
_entity.id
_entity.type
_entity.pdbx_description
1 polymer ?
#
loop_
_entity_poly.entity_id
_entity_poly.type
_entity_poly.pdbx_seq_one_letter_code
_entity_poly.pdbx_strand_id
1 'polypeptide(L)'
;MPHQRNFQESAAMNPRPFVPASTAVLSALALLLTGCAATRNYDMPAAGSHAPAAGAPMAAAPPQAAAQPQPQPQARVALVTPTGQPAGSATLRELPGGAGVEIAIEVRDMAPGAHGFHIHANGACAPGPDAASGQIVAFGAAGGHFDPYQTRNHGRPGQSAHEAHAGEAPNIAVGADRRGTLRFTNPHVTLQPGKTTILGRTLIVHEREDDYASDPAGNSGGRIACGIIESTAPGMVQGRAIFQGANVFPEGIAVDGRSGTAYVGSSSDGHIYRIAAGADKAEMLQMGGSPGRQAAFGMKVDAAGRLWVAGGPGNTVAVVDPQRATTLAVVQGPKEGQGFLNDLVLTSSHAYVTDSFRPVLWRIATAPGAPMLLEPWLDLRNTPVRYVPNQINFNGIVASPDGRWLLAIQLATGQLWRIDTGSRAVSEVRVEGGSLVNGDGLVLDGTNRLFVVRNADNELVQLALADGWGSARVEQRLHDARLKYPTTAAKAGNALLVVNGQLNKQKDPPPFLPFDVLRVGLPR
;
A
#
# COMPACT_ATOMS: atom_id res chain seq x y z
N MET A 1 13.01 54.65 48.05
CA MET A 1 13.90 53.73 47.31
C MET A 1 13.41 52.30 47.51
N PRO A 2 13.54 51.35 46.56
CA PRO A 2 14.09 51.49 45.21
C PRO A 2 13.07 51.27 44.06
N HIS A 3 13.27 52.06 43.00
CA HIS A 3 13.20 51.73 41.56
C HIS A 3 12.00 51.03 40.90
N GLN A 4 11.16 51.88 40.27
CA GLN A 4 10.56 51.61 38.96
C GLN A 4 11.61 51.69 37.82
N ARG A 5 11.38 50.96 36.73
CA ARG A 5 11.69 51.42 35.36
C ARG A 5 10.62 50.92 34.39
N ASN A 6 9.93 51.87 33.75
CA ASN A 6 9.11 51.60 32.57
C ASN A 6 10.01 51.36 31.34
N PHE A 7 9.50 50.61 30.37
CA PHE A 7 9.90 50.75 28.97
C PHE A 7 8.64 50.93 28.11
N GLN A 8 8.65 51.95 27.28
CA GLN A 8 7.54 52.26 26.36
C GLN A 8 7.67 51.47 25.05
N GLU A 9 6.49 51.15 24.52
CA GLU A 9 6.06 51.21 23.11
C GLU A 9 7.13 51.19 22.01
N SER A 10 6.94 50.27 21.05
CA SER A 10 7.51 50.38 19.71
C SER A 10 6.50 49.94 18.66
N ALA A 11 6.08 50.94 17.87
CA ALA A 11 5.46 50.91 16.54
C ALA A 11 4.76 49.62 16.06
N ALA A 12 3.43 49.72 15.88
CA ALA A 12 2.69 48.82 15.00
C ALA A 12 3.03 49.11 13.51
N MET A 13 3.23 48.05 12.73
CA MET A 13 3.31 48.12 11.26
C MET A 13 2.16 47.29 10.65
N ASN A 14 1.23 47.97 9.98
CA ASN A 14 0.12 47.35 9.25
C ASN A 14 0.61 46.64 7.98
N PRO A 15 0.27 45.35 7.76
CA PRO A 15 0.33 44.75 6.43
C PRO A 15 -0.83 45.28 5.56
N ARG A 16 -0.56 45.60 4.30
CA ARG A 16 -1.59 46.05 3.33
C ARG A 16 -2.45 44.85 2.89
N PRO A 17 -3.77 45.03 2.68
CA PRO A 17 -4.63 43.97 2.17
C PRO A 17 -4.40 43.74 0.67
N PHE A 18 -4.26 42.46 0.28
CA PHE A 18 -4.39 42.04 -1.11
C PHE A 18 -5.87 41.86 -1.45
N VAL A 19 -6.36 42.55 -2.49
CA VAL A 19 -7.76 42.45 -2.94
C VAL A 19 -7.88 41.37 -4.03
N PRO A 20 -8.81 40.41 -3.92
CA PRO A 20 -9.07 39.44 -4.98
C PRO A 20 -10.00 40.04 -6.04
N ALA A 21 -9.56 40.08 -7.30
CA ALA A 21 -10.42 40.45 -8.42
C ALA A 21 -11.28 39.25 -8.83
N SER A 22 -12.57 39.27 -8.49
CA SER A 22 -13.55 38.29 -8.97
C SER A 22 -14.32 38.83 -10.18
N THR A 23 -14.43 37.98 -11.20
CA THR A 23 -15.51 37.84 -12.20
C THR A 23 -16.60 38.93 -12.31
N ALA A 24 -16.87 39.41 -13.54
CA ALA A 24 -18.15 39.19 -14.26
C ALA A 24 -18.25 39.99 -15.59
N VAL A 25 -19.37 39.77 -16.33
CA VAL A 25 -19.91 40.54 -17.48
C VAL A 25 -19.22 40.26 -18.83
N LEU A 26 -19.89 39.94 -19.96
CA LEU A 26 -21.34 39.71 -20.28
C LEU A 26 -21.47 38.65 -21.41
N SER A 27 -22.65 38.02 -21.56
CA SER A 27 -23.03 37.15 -22.69
C SER A 27 -23.43 37.94 -23.94
N ALA A 28 -23.14 37.41 -25.14
CA ALA A 28 -23.86 37.78 -26.37
C ALA A 28 -23.88 36.61 -27.37
N LEU A 29 -25.08 36.24 -27.84
CA LEU A 29 -25.34 35.17 -28.81
C LEU A 29 -25.94 35.79 -30.08
N ALA A 30 -25.34 35.55 -31.25
CA ALA A 30 -25.96 35.85 -32.55
C ALA A 30 -25.41 34.94 -33.66
N LEU A 31 -26.21 34.76 -34.72
CA LEU A 31 -26.17 33.61 -35.64
C LEU A 31 -25.32 33.79 -36.93
N LEU A 32 -24.61 32.71 -37.27
CA LEU A 32 -24.54 32.00 -38.58
C LEU A 32 -24.05 32.63 -39.91
N LEU A 33 -23.26 31.79 -40.62
CA LEU A 33 -23.17 31.55 -42.09
C LEU A 33 -22.61 32.68 -42.98
N THR A 34 -21.43 32.55 -43.60
CA THR A 34 -21.04 31.57 -44.66
C THR A 34 -19.56 31.75 -45.04
N GLY A 35 -18.94 30.82 -45.79
CA GLY A 35 -17.72 31.14 -46.58
C GLY A 35 -16.57 30.13 -46.59
N CYS A 36 -16.70 29.09 -47.43
CA CYS A 36 -15.64 28.37 -48.17
C CYS A 36 -14.21 28.23 -47.59
N ALA A 37 -13.82 26.98 -47.31
CA ALA A 37 -12.41 26.54 -47.37
C ALA A 37 -12.31 25.33 -48.31
N ALA A 38 -11.36 25.35 -49.25
CA ALA A 38 -11.25 24.35 -50.31
C ALA A 38 -10.52 23.07 -49.85
N THR A 39 -11.12 21.91 -50.15
CA THR A 39 -10.45 20.60 -50.03
C THR A 39 -9.66 20.29 -51.30
N ARG A 40 -8.38 19.94 -51.17
CA ARG A 40 -7.61 19.32 -52.26
C ARG A 40 -7.86 17.81 -52.27
N ASN A 41 -8.18 17.28 -53.45
CA ASN A 41 -8.36 15.86 -53.68
C ASN A 41 -7.02 15.10 -53.60
N TYR A 42 -7.09 13.84 -53.18
CA TYR A 42 -6.19 12.78 -53.63
C TYR A 42 -7.09 11.58 -54.01
N ASP A 43 -6.98 11.14 -55.26
CA ASP A 43 -7.86 10.12 -55.82
C ASP A 43 -7.53 8.71 -55.31
N MET A 44 -8.57 7.90 -55.12
CA MET A 44 -8.48 6.45 -54.92
C MET A 44 -9.16 5.75 -56.11
N PRO A 45 -8.58 4.68 -56.68
CA PRO A 45 -9.12 4.02 -57.86
C PRO A 45 -10.41 3.24 -57.56
N ALA A 46 -11.30 3.17 -58.55
CA ALA A 46 -12.61 2.54 -58.42
C ALA A 46 -12.55 1.01 -58.20
N ALA A 47 -13.42 0.50 -57.33
CA ALA A 47 -13.57 -0.93 -57.09
C ALA A 47 -14.29 -1.61 -58.26
N GLY A 48 -13.65 -2.65 -58.83
CA GLY A 48 -14.28 -3.53 -59.81
C GLY A 48 -15.34 -4.44 -59.17
N SER A 49 -16.42 -4.71 -59.90
CA SER A 49 -17.47 -5.63 -59.47
C SER A 49 -17.01 -7.08 -59.51
N HIS A 50 -17.09 -7.78 -58.37
CA HIS A 50 -16.94 -9.24 -58.29
C HIS A 50 -18.21 -9.84 -57.68
N ALA A 51 -18.69 -10.91 -58.30
CA ALA A 51 -19.93 -11.60 -57.91
C ALA A 51 -19.75 -12.31 -56.54
N PRO A 52 -20.82 -12.45 -55.74
CA PRO A 52 -20.73 -13.11 -54.44
C PRO A 52 -20.48 -14.61 -54.62
N ALA A 53 -19.36 -15.09 -54.08
CA ALA A 53 -19.15 -16.53 -53.90
C ALA A 53 -20.13 -17.06 -52.84
N ALA A 54 -20.69 -18.26 -53.06
CA ALA A 54 -21.61 -18.88 -52.12
C ALA A 54 -20.89 -19.16 -50.79
N GLY A 55 -21.38 -18.54 -49.71
CA GLY A 55 -20.81 -18.70 -48.38
C GLY A 55 -21.05 -20.11 -47.83
N ALA A 56 -19.98 -20.77 -47.37
CA ALA A 56 -20.10 -21.95 -46.53
C ALA A 56 -20.84 -21.59 -45.22
N PRO A 57 -21.66 -22.49 -44.66
CA PRO A 57 -22.40 -22.19 -43.44
C PRO A 57 -21.42 -21.99 -42.28
N MET A 58 -21.44 -20.81 -41.66
CA MET A 58 -20.73 -20.59 -40.41
C MET A 58 -21.35 -21.48 -39.33
N ALA A 59 -20.56 -22.43 -38.80
CA ALA A 59 -20.98 -23.19 -37.63
C ALA A 59 -21.26 -22.22 -36.49
N ALA A 60 -22.46 -22.30 -35.91
CA ALA A 60 -22.83 -21.47 -34.77
C ALA A 60 -21.86 -21.74 -33.62
N ALA A 61 -21.28 -20.67 -33.05
CA ALA A 61 -20.49 -20.79 -31.83
C ALA A 61 -21.35 -21.44 -30.73
N PRO A 62 -20.82 -22.41 -29.96
CA PRO A 62 -21.57 -22.96 -28.84
C PRO A 62 -21.94 -21.84 -27.87
N PRO A 63 -23.14 -21.87 -27.26
CA PRO A 63 -23.56 -20.84 -26.32
C PRO A 63 -22.52 -20.72 -25.21
N GLN A 64 -22.02 -19.51 -24.98
CA GLN A 64 -21.18 -19.22 -23.82
C GLN A 64 -21.95 -19.67 -22.57
N ALA A 65 -21.37 -20.58 -21.80
CA ALA A 65 -21.93 -20.97 -20.52
C ALA A 65 -22.15 -19.72 -19.68
N ALA A 66 -23.38 -19.53 -19.19
CA ALA A 66 -23.72 -18.39 -18.35
C ALA A 66 -22.72 -18.32 -17.19
N ALA A 67 -22.10 -17.15 -16.99
CA ALA A 67 -21.12 -16.96 -15.92
C ALA A 67 -21.76 -17.37 -14.59
N GLN A 68 -21.17 -18.36 -13.92
CA GLN A 68 -21.66 -18.78 -12.61
C GLN A 68 -21.65 -17.58 -11.67
N PRO A 69 -22.71 -17.36 -10.86
CA PRO A 69 -22.73 -16.26 -9.91
C PRO A 69 -21.50 -16.33 -9.02
N GLN A 70 -20.65 -15.30 -9.05
CA GLN A 70 -19.49 -15.27 -8.16
C GLN A 70 -19.97 -15.32 -6.71
N PRO A 71 -19.39 -16.17 -5.85
CA PRO A 71 -19.78 -16.24 -4.45
C PRO A 71 -19.54 -14.87 -3.80
N GLN A 72 -20.58 -14.35 -3.14
CA GLN A 72 -20.51 -13.05 -2.48
C GLN A 72 -19.38 -13.03 -1.44
N PRO A 73 -18.56 -11.96 -1.38
CA PRO A 73 -17.54 -11.79 -0.36
C PRO A 73 -18.10 -12.02 1.05
N GLN A 74 -17.32 -12.72 1.87
CA GLN A 74 -17.67 -13.05 3.25
C GLN A 74 -16.46 -12.82 4.16
N ALA A 75 -16.76 -12.49 5.42
CA ALA A 75 -15.77 -12.33 6.46
C ALA A 75 -16.26 -12.93 7.79
N ARG A 76 -15.29 -13.19 8.68
CA ARG A 76 -15.50 -13.67 10.05
C ARG A 76 -14.78 -12.75 11.02
N VAL A 77 -15.22 -12.78 12.27
CA VAL A 77 -14.60 -12.10 13.41
C VAL A 77 -14.58 -13.06 14.58
N ALA A 78 -13.42 -13.24 15.23
CA ALA A 78 -13.33 -13.79 16.57
C ALA A 78 -13.21 -12.61 17.55
N LEU A 79 -14.11 -12.52 18.53
CA LEU A 79 -14.09 -11.45 19.53
C LEU A 79 -13.32 -11.92 20.76
N VAL A 80 -12.51 -11.02 21.33
CA VAL A 80 -11.78 -11.24 22.58
C VAL A 80 -12.03 -10.10 23.58
N THR A 81 -11.92 -10.41 24.88
CA THR A 81 -11.89 -9.44 25.98
C THR A 81 -10.51 -8.76 26.09
N PRO A 82 -10.35 -7.68 26.87
CA PRO A 82 -9.04 -7.03 27.06
C PRO A 82 -7.95 -7.95 27.63
N THR A 83 -8.33 -9.06 28.26
CA THR A 83 -7.43 -10.11 28.78
C THR A 83 -7.19 -11.25 27.78
N GLY A 84 -7.66 -11.11 26.54
CA GLY A 84 -7.51 -12.11 25.48
C GLY A 84 -8.46 -13.30 25.57
N GLN A 85 -9.44 -13.30 26.49
CA GLN A 85 -10.41 -14.38 26.61
C GLN A 85 -11.44 -14.30 25.48
N PRO A 86 -11.91 -15.42 24.91
CA PRO A 86 -12.91 -15.38 23.83
C PRO A 86 -14.27 -14.81 24.30
N ALA A 87 -14.72 -13.73 23.65
CA ALA A 87 -15.94 -12.97 23.99
C ALA A 87 -17.12 -13.21 23.02
N GLY A 88 -16.91 -13.97 21.95
CA GLY A 88 -17.94 -14.21 20.92
C GLY A 88 -17.36 -14.30 19.50
N SER A 89 -18.22 -14.13 18.50
CA SER A 89 -17.83 -14.13 17.09
C SER A 89 -18.86 -13.40 16.22
N ALA A 90 -18.45 -12.98 15.02
CA ALA A 90 -19.37 -12.48 14.00
C ALA A 90 -19.08 -13.09 12.63
N THR A 91 -20.13 -13.11 11.79
CA THR A 91 -20.07 -13.40 10.35
C THR A 91 -20.58 -12.20 9.59
N LEU A 92 -19.95 -11.90 8.46
CA LEU A 92 -20.28 -10.79 7.60
C LEU A 92 -20.40 -11.28 6.16
N ARG A 93 -21.37 -10.75 5.41
CA ARG A 93 -21.67 -11.15 4.04
C ARG A 93 -22.05 -9.94 3.19
N GLU A 94 -21.35 -9.76 2.08
CA GLU A 94 -21.72 -8.77 1.06
C GLU A 94 -23.09 -9.10 0.47
N LEU A 95 -23.95 -8.10 0.33
CA LEU A 95 -25.25 -8.24 -0.32
C LEU A 95 -25.16 -7.85 -1.80
N PRO A 96 -25.81 -8.60 -2.70
CA PRO A 96 -25.83 -8.30 -4.13
C PRO A 96 -26.31 -6.87 -4.45
N GLY A 97 -25.86 -6.32 -5.58
CA GLY A 97 -26.32 -5.03 -6.09
C GLY A 97 -25.85 -3.81 -5.29
N GLY A 98 -24.88 -3.96 -4.40
CA GLY A 98 -24.38 -2.86 -3.57
C GLY A 98 -25.28 -2.53 -2.37
N ALA A 99 -26.12 -3.47 -1.92
CA ALA A 99 -26.98 -3.30 -0.75
C ALA A 99 -26.23 -3.33 0.61
N GLY A 100 -24.89 -3.25 0.58
CA GLY A 100 -24.01 -3.23 1.75
C GLY A 100 -23.68 -4.60 2.32
N VAL A 101 -23.39 -4.64 3.63
CA VAL A 101 -22.94 -5.85 4.33
C VAL A 101 -23.97 -6.24 5.39
N GLU A 102 -24.44 -7.50 5.32
CA GLU A 102 -25.14 -8.14 6.44
C GLU A 102 -24.10 -8.56 7.49
N ILE A 103 -24.33 -8.17 8.75
CA ILE A 103 -23.49 -8.50 9.89
C ILE A 103 -24.34 -9.27 10.90
N ALA A 104 -23.89 -10.46 11.28
CA ALA A 104 -24.50 -11.29 12.31
C ALA A 104 -23.45 -11.60 13.39
N ILE A 105 -23.67 -11.11 14.61
CA ILE A 105 -22.76 -11.18 15.75
C ILE A 105 -23.42 -11.92 16.91
N GLU A 106 -22.64 -12.74 17.59
CA GLU A 106 -22.98 -13.42 18.84
C GLU A 106 -21.92 -13.07 19.91
N VAL A 107 -22.37 -12.67 21.09
CA VAL A 107 -21.51 -12.35 22.24
C VAL A 107 -21.83 -13.26 23.42
N ARG A 108 -20.83 -13.47 24.28
CA ARG A 108 -20.95 -14.26 25.51
C ARG A 108 -20.17 -13.65 26.66
N ASP A 109 -20.55 -14.06 27.86
CA ASP A 109 -19.89 -13.70 29.11
C ASP A 109 -19.89 -12.19 29.41
N MET A 110 -20.83 -11.45 28.82
CA MET A 110 -21.05 -10.00 29.02
C MET A 110 -22.10 -9.73 30.12
N ALA A 111 -22.22 -8.48 30.57
CA ALA A 111 -23.26 -8.10 31.53
C ALA A 111 -24.66 -8.12 30.85
N PRO A 112 -25.75 -8.43 31.57
CA PRO A 112 -27.09 -8.27 31.01
C PRO A 112 -27.41 -6.77 30.78
N GLY A 113 -27.98 -6.43 29.62
CA GLY A 113 -28.26 -5.05 29.24
C GLY A 113 -28.10 -4.79 27.74
N ALA A 114 -28.23 -3.53 27.34
CA ALA A 114 -27.89 -3.07 25.99
C ALA A 114 -26.44 -2.59 25.95
N HIS A 115 -25.74 -2.91 24.85
CA HIS A 115 -24.34 -2.58 24.63
C HIS A 115 -24.14 -1.93 23.26
N GLY A 116 -23.46 -0.79 23.22
CA GLY A 116 -23.04 -0.13 21.99
C GLY A 116 -22.13 -1.02 21.16
N PHE A 117 -22.26 -0.94 19.84
CA PHE A 117 -21.57 -1.82 18.91
C PHE A 117 -21.20 -1.06 17.63
N HIS A 118 -19.92 -1.09 17.26
CA HIS A 118 -19.40 -0.24 16.18
C HIS A 118 -18.35 -0.95 15.34
N ILE A 119 -18.25 -0.54 14.07
CA ILE A 119 -17.10 -0.83 13.22
C ILE A 119 -16.07 0.29 13.46
N HIS A 120 -14.88 -0.06 13.96
CA HIS A 120 -13.80 0.88 14.22
C HIS A 120 -12.79 0.96 13.06
N ALA A 121 -12.08 2.08 12.94
CA ALA A 121 -11.27 2.39 11.78
C ALA A 121 -10.10 1.41 11.54
N ASN A 122 -9.46 0.89 12.59
CA ASN A 122 -8.22 0.11 12.51
C ASN A 122 -8.43 -1.38 12.77
N GLY A 123 -7.55 -2.21 12.20
CA GLY A 123 -7.48 -3.67 12.36
C GLY A 123 -6.68 -4.15 13.56
N ALA A 124 -6.74 -3.46 14.70
CA ALA A 124 -5.94 -3.75 15.90
C ALA A 124 -6.77 -3.81 17.18
N CYS A 125 -6.65 -4.91 17.93
CA CYS A 125 -7.24 -5.09 19.26
C CYS A 125 -6.20 -4.96 20.39
N ALA A 126 -5.18 -4.11 20.21
CA ALA A 126 -4.24 -3.78 21.28
C ALA A 126 -4.77 -2.60 22.14
N PRO A 127 -4.35 -2.46 23.40
CA PRO A 127 -4.46 -1.19 24.12
C PRO A 127 -3.78 -0.06 23.33
N GLY A 128 -4.30 1.15 23.45
CA GLY A 128 -3.78 2.31 22.72
C GLY A 128 -4.45 3.61 23.16
N PRO A 129 -4.00 4.77 22.65
CA PRO A 129 -4.63 6.04 22.96
C PRO A 129 -6.05 6.08 22.39
N ASP A 130 -7.01 6.45 23.22
CA ASP A 130 -8.35 6.79 22.78
C ASP A 130 -8.34 8.09 21.95
N ALA A 131 -9.19 8.14 20.92
CA ALA A 131 -9.16 9.23 19.92
C ALA A 131 -9.67 10.57 20.46
N ALA A 132 -10.52 10.57 21.49
CA ALA A 132 -11.07 11.79 22.09
C ALA A 132 -10.28 12.26 23.30
N SER A 133 -9.86 11.32 24.17
CA SER A 133 -9.20 11.64 25.44
C SER A 133 -7.67 11.52 25.43
N GLY A 134 -7.09 10.84 24.44
CA GLY A 134 -5.65 10.53 24.38
C GLY A 134 -5.16 9.51 25.42
N GLN A 135 -6.01 9.08 26.36
CA GLN A 135 -5.65 8.12 27.41
C GLN A 135 -5.49 6.72 26.84
N ILE A 136 -4.57 5.92 27.40
CA ILE A 136 -4.43 4.52 27.01
C ILE A 136 -5.62 3.72 27.54
N VAL A 137 -6.47 3.25 26.63
CA VAL A 137 -7.65 2.42 26.94
C VAL A 137 -7.50 1.01 26.36
N ALA A 138 -8.24 0.06 26.93
CA ALA A 138 -8.44 -1.24 26.31
C ALA A 138 -8.97 -1.07 24.88
N PHE A 139 -8.38 -1.80 23.93
CA PHE A 139 -8.72 -1.70 22.49
C PHE A 139 -8.61 -0.31 21.86
N GLY A 140 -7.87 0.63 22.47
CA GLY A 140 -7.68 1.97 21.89
C GLY A 140 -6.99 1.95 20.52
N ALA A 141 -6.15 0.94 20.23
CA ALA A 141 -5.50 0.80 18.92
C ALA A 141 -6.49 0.59 17.75
N ALA A 142 -7.75 0.20 18.03
CA ALA A 142 -8.83 0.15 17.04
C ALA A 142 -9.16 1.55 16.45
N GLY A 143 -8.74 2.64 17.10
CA GLY A 143 -9.03 4.01 16.68
C GLY A 143 -10.45 4.43 17.07
N GLY A 144 -10.98 5.46 16.40
CA GLY A 144 -12.40 5.84 16.47
C GLY A 144 -13.29 4.99 15.58
N HIS A 145 -14.56 5.38 15.44
CA HIS A 145 -15.51 4.74 14.52
C HIS A 145 -15.01 4.84 13.07
N PHE A 146 -15.46 3.92 12.22
CA PHE A 146 -15.08 3.93 10.82
C PHE A 146 -15.80 5.06 10.08
N ASP A 147 -15.07 6.14 9.83
CA ASP A 147 -15.53 7.33 9.12
C ASP A 147 -14.73 7.57 7.83
N PRO A 148 -15.14 6.95 6.70
CA PRO A 148 -14.45 7.16 5.43
C PRO A 148 -14.66 8.56 4.85
N TYR A 149 -15.65 9.33 5.29
CA TYR A 149 -15.96 10.65 4.73
C TYR A 149 -15.52 11.83 5.62
N GLN A 150 -14.94 11.54 6.79
CA GLN A 150 -14.46 12.54 7.75
C GLN A 150 -15.59 13.46 8.24
N THR A 151 -16.78 12.90 8.44
CA THR A 151 -17.94 13.58 9.01
C THR A 151 -17.68 14.02 10.46
N ARG A 152 -16.88 13.24 11.21
CA ARG A 152 -16.57 13.43 12.64
C ARG A 152 -17.82 13.58 13.52
N ASN A 153 -18.89 12.90 13.13
CA ASN A 153 -20.19 13.03 13.73
C ASN A 153 -20.75 11.62 13.98
N HIS A 154 -21.04 11.33 15.25
CA HIS A 154 -21.80 10.15 15.65
C HIS A 154 -23.24 10.23 15.10
N GLY A 155 -23.92 9.09 15.04
CA GLY A 155 -25.23 9.05 14.39
C GLY A 155 -25.98 7.74 14.60
N ARG A 156 -27.04 7.55 13.79
CA ARG A 156 -27.95 6.41 13.94
C ARG A 156 -27.64 5.29 12.95
N PRO A 157 -27.94 4.02 13.27
CA PRO A 157 -27.79 2.91 12.34
C PRO A 157 -28.55 3.18 11.03
N GLY A 158 -27.83 3.12 9.91
CA GLY A 158 -28.37 3.39 8.58
C GLY A 158 -28.40 4.86 8.14
N GLN A 159 -28.06 5.83 9.01
CA GLN A 159 -27.87 7.23 8.61
C GLN A 159 -26.77 7.36 7.55
N SER A 160 -26.87 8.37 6.67
CA SER A 160 -25.92 8.58 5.58
C SER A 160 -24.48 8.67 6.07
N ALA A 161 -23.57 7.90 5.46
CA ALA A 161 -22.13 8.00 5.74
C ALA A 161 -21.49 9.33 5.30
N HIS A 162 -22.25 10.22 4.65
CA HIS A 162 -21.86 11.61 4.40
C HIS A 162 -22.28 12.58 5.52
N GLU A 163 -23.04 12.11 6.51
CA GLU A 163 -23.60 12.89 7.63
C GLU A 163 -23.16 12.34 9.00
N ALA A 164 -22.91 11.04 9.10
CA ALA A 164 -22.40 10.36 10.30
C ALA A 164 -21.30 9.36 9.92
N HIS A 165 -20.67 8.70 10.89
CA HIS A 165 -19.69 7.65 10.61
C HIS A 165 -20.35 6.48 9.83
N ALA A 166 -19.60 5.84 8.91
CA ALA A 166 -20.09 4.64 8.21
C ALA A 166 -20.12 3.40 9.13
N GLY A 167 -19.40 3.44 10.26
CA GLY A 167 -19.29 2.36 11.22
C GLY A 167 -20.41 2.25 12.26
N GLU A 168 -21.42 3.13 12.22
CA GLU A 168 -22.56 3.08 13.15
C GLU A 168 -23.39 1.81 12.99
N ALA A 169 -23.83 1.23 14.11
CA ALA A 169 -24.57 -0.02 14.14
C ALA A 169 -25.49 -0.13 15.37
N PRO A 170 -26.52 -1.00 15.35
CA PRO A 170 -27.46 -1.12 16.46
C PRO A 170 -26.83 -1.69 17.73
N ASN A 171 -27.33 -1.25 18.89
CA ASN A 171 -27.06 -1.85 20.19
C ASN A 171 -27.32 -3.37 20.17
N ILE A 172 -26.43 -4.14 20.79
CA ILE A 172 -26.63 -5.57 21.06
C ILE A 172 -27.24 -5.76 22.45
N ALA A 173 -28.35 -6.49 22.50
CA ALA A 173 -29.00 -6.86 23.76
C ALA A 173 -28.41 -8.17 24.30
N VAL A 174 -27.99 -8.15 25.57
CA VAL A 174 -27.44 -9.30 26.30
C VAL A 174 -28.42 -9.72 27.40
N GLY A 175 -28.79 -11.00 27.40
CA GLY A 175 -29.72 -11.60 28.34
C GLY A 175 -29.12 -11.91 29.71
N ALA A 176 -29.98 -12.38 30.63
CA ALA A 176 -29.58 -12.81 31.98
C ALA A 176 -28.62 -14.01 31.98
N ASP A 177 -28.57 -14.79 30.90
CA ASP A 177 -27.63 -15.88 30.64
C ASP A 177 -26.24 -15.41 30.16
N ARG A 178 -26.02 -14.08 30.12
CA ARG A 178 -24.80 -13.40 29.65
C ARG A 178 -24.52 -13.59 28.16
N ARG A 179 -25.54 -13.88 27.34
CA ARG A 179 -25.42 -14.03 25.88
C ARG A 179 -26.26 -13.01 25.13
N GLY A 180 -25.82 -12.62 23.95
CA GLY A 180 -26.53 -11.69 23.09
C GLY A 180 -26.28 -12.00 21.62
N THR A 181 -27.26 -11.69 20.77
CA THR A 181 -27.17 -11.89 19.31
C THR A 181 -27.77 -10.70 18.59
N LEU A 182 -27.12 -10.23 17.53
CA LEU A 182 -27.62 -9.16 16.66
C LEU A 182 -27.39 -9.53 15.19
N ARG A 183 -28.38 -9.25 14.35
CA ARG A 183 -28.28 -9.35 12.88
C ARG A 183 -28.88 -8.09 12.25
N PHE A 184 -28.11 -7.43 11.40
CA PHE A 184 -28.54 -6.23 10.67
C PHE A 184 -27.75 -6.06 9.37
N THR A 185 -28.18 -5.12 8.52
CA THR A 185 -27.45 -4.72 7.31
C THR A 185 -26.96 -3.29 7.47
N ASN A 186 -25.68 -3.06 7.18
CA ASN A 186 -25.13 -1.71 7.02
C ASN A 186 -24.96 -1.42 5.51
N PRO A 187 -25.75 -0.49 4.91
CA PRO A 187 -25.71 -0.20 3.48
C PRO A 187 -24.50 0.67 3.06
N HIS A 188 -23.73 1.22 4.01
CA HIS A 188 -22.69 2.23 3.75
C HIS A 188 -21.27 1.66 3.73
N VAL A 189 -21.14 0.34 3.86
CA VAL A 189 -19.86 -0.39 3.97
C VAL A 189 -19.82 -1.54 2.97
N THR A 190 -18.62 -2.03 2.66
CA THR A 190 -18.40 -3.17 1.73
C THR A 190 -17.27 -4.08 2.21
N LEU A 191 -17.31 -5.35 1.81
CA LEU A 191 -16.19 -6.30 1.91
C LEU A 191 -15.31 -6.32 0.64
N GLN A 192 -15.58 -5.46 -0.35
CA GLN A 192 -14.77 -5.32 -1.57
C GLN A 192 -13.63 -4.28 -1.37
N PRO A 193 -12.58 -4.27 -2.20
CA PRO A 193 -11.56 -3.21 -2.17
C PRO A 193 -12.19 -1.85 -2.47
N GLY A 194 -11.91 -0.83 -1.65
CA GLY A 194 -12.42 0.53 -1.89
C GLY A 194 -12.46 1.41 -0.63
N LYS A 195 -12.91 2.65 -0.81
CA LYS A 195 -12.94 3.68 0.24
C LYS A 195 -13.76 3.27 1.47
N THR A 196 -14.91 2.63 1.25
CA THR A 196 -15.86 2.16 2.28
C THR A 196 -15.61 0.71 2.73
N THR A 197 -14.46 0.12 2.38
CA THR A 197 -14.15 -1.27 2.77
C THR A 197 -14.02 -1.41 4.28
N ILE A 198 -14.53 -2.51 4.85
CA ILE A 198 -14.38 -2.88 6.27
C ILE A 198 -13.51 -4.12 6.49
N LEU A 199 -12.99 -4.75 5.42
CA LEU A 199 -12.01 -5.83 5.56
C LEU A 199 -10.74 -5.32 6.25
N GLY A 200 -10.25 -6.08 7.22
CA GLY A 200 -9.07 -5.72 8.01
C GLY A 200 -9.29 -4.57 8.99
N ARG A 201 -10.54 -4.18 9.27
CA ARG A 201 -10.94 -3.29 10.39
C ARG A 201 -11.32 -4.11 11.63
N THR A 202 -11.87 -3.48 12.66
CA THR A 202 -12.36 -4.14 13.87
C THR A 202 -13.85 -3.92 14.11
N LEU A 203 -14.47 -4.91 14.74
CA LEU A 203 -15.71 -4.74 15.48
C LEU A 203 -15.38 -4.49 16.96
N ILE A 204 -16.05 -3.53 17.59
CA ILE A 204 -15.97 -3.24 19.02
C ILE A 204 -17.37 -3.41 19.64
N VAL A 205 -17.42 -4.04 20.82
CA VAL A 205 -18.56 -3.99 21.73
C VAL A 205 -18.17 -3.15 22.93
N HIS A 206 -19.06 -2.25 23.34
CA HIS A 206 -18.88 -1.31 24.44
C HIS A 206 -19.57 -1.75 25.72
N GLU A 207 -19.22 -1.11 26.83
CA GLU A 207 -19.66 -1.43 28.19
C GLU A 207 -21.15 -1.13 28.45
N ARG A 208 -21.69 -0.10 27.80
CA ARG A 208 -23.05 0.43 27.99
C ARG A 208 -23.74 0.64 26.64
N GLU A 209 -25.03 0.93 26.71
CA GLU A 209 -25.87 1.30 25.57
C GLU A 209 -25.32 2.54 24.83
N ASP A 210 -25.42 2.53 23.50
CA ASP A 210 -25.23 3.69 22.65
C ASP A 210 -26.52 4.54 22.60
N ASP A 211 -26.42 5.83 22.94
CA ASP A 211 -27.54 6.79 22.98
C ASP A 211 -27.93 7.39 21.60
N TYR A 212 -27.18 7.07 20.54
CA TYR A 212 -27.33 7.59 19.17
C TYR A 212 -27.39 9.12 19.06
N ALA A 213 -26.68 9.82 19.94
CA ALA A 213 -26.66 11.29 20.00
C ALA A 213 -25.31 11.91 20.45
N SER A 214 -24.51 11.23 21.27
CA SER A 214 -23.35 11.84 21.94
C SER A 214 -22.00 11.46 21.33
N ASP A 215 -21.28 12.43 20.80
CA ASP A 215 -19.94 12.19 20.25
C ASP A 215 -18.92 11.66 21.28
N PRO A 216 -17.96 10.80 20.87
CA PRO A 216 -17.80 10.24 19.52
C PRO A 216 -18.51 8.88 19.33
N ALA A 217 -19.19 8.36 20.36
CA ALA A 217 -19.57 6.95 20.48
C ALA A 217 -20.80 6.70 21.39
N GLY A 218 -21.80 7.57 21.29
CA GLY A 218 -23.10 7.50 21.97
C GLY A 218 -23.06 7.31 23.48
N ASN A 219 -22.06 7.86 24.17
CA ASN A 219 -21.80 7.58 25.59
C ASN A 219 -21.60 6.09 25.95
N SER A 220 -21.34 5.20 25.00
CA SER A 220 -21.30 3.74 25.19
C SER A 220 -20.26 3.24 26.22
N GLY A 221 -19.32 4.08 26.67
CA GLY A 221 -18.35 3.75 27.73
C GLY A 221 -17.19 2.90 27.24
N GLY A 222 -16.60 2.10 28.15
CA GLY A 222 -15.38 1.33 27.88
C GLY A 222 -15.54 0.30 26.76
N ARG A 223 -14.43 -0.07 26.10
CA ARG A 223 -14.42 -1.10 25.03
C ARG A 223 -14.23 -2.48 25.68
N ILE A 224 -15.24 -3.34 25.65
CA ILE A 224 -15.26 -4.61 26.40
C ILE A 224 -14.98 -5.85 25.54
N ALA A 225 -15.18 -5.78 24.22
CA ALA A 225 -14.71 -6.80 23.30
C ALA A 225 -14.24 -6.20 21.97
N CYS A 226 -13.28 -6.85 21.33
CA CYS A 226 -12.74 -6.47 20.03
C CYS A 226 -12.47 -7.70 19.17
N GLY A 227 -12.68 -7.59 17.87
CA GLY A 227 -12.24 -8.61 16.92
C GLY A 227 -12.01 -8.04 15.52
N ILE A 228 -11.07 -8.62 14.79
CA ILE A 228 -10.65 -8.15 13.46
C ILE A 228 -11.53 -8.79 12.38
N ILE A 229 -11.96 -8.01 11.40
CA ILE A 229 -12.78 -8.45 10.26
C ILE A 229 -11.88 -9.11 9.22
N GLU A 230 -11.86 -10.45 9.21
CA GLU A 230 -11.02 -11.27 8.33
C GLU A 230 -11.84 -11.90 7.20
N SER A 231 -11.38 -11.79 5.96
CA SER A 231 -12.03 -12.50 4.85
C SER A 231 -12.02 -14.02 5.07
N THR A 232 -13.13 -14.67 4.70
CA THR A 232 -13.27 -16.14 4.68
C THR A 232 -13.04 -16.72 3.29
N ALA A 233 -12.93 -15.89 2.25
CA ALA A 233 -12.57 -16.34 0.92
C ALA A 233 -11.15 -16.96 0.95
N PRO A 234 -10.90 -18.09 0.27
CA PRO A 234 -9.56 -18.62 0.05
C PRO A 234 -8.77 -17.70 -0.90
N GLY A 235 -8.34 -16.55 -0.36
CA GLY A 235 -7.51 -15.57 -1.06
C GLY A 235 -6.04 -15.93 -1.02
N MET A 236 -5.24 -15.21 -1.81
CA MET A 236 -3.79 -15.46 -1.91
C MET A 236 -3.04 -15.19 -0.61
N VAL A 237 -3.54 -14.32 0.27
CA VAL A 237 -2.91 -14.00 1.56
C VAL A 237 -3.22 -15.09 2.59
N GLN A 238 -2.16 -15.81 2.98
CA GLN A 238 -2.14 -16.95 3.91
C GLN A 238 -1.85 -16.56 5.37
N GLY A 239 -1.46 -15.31 5.62
CA GLY A 239 -1.14 -14.79 6.95
C GLY A 239 -0.56 -13.37 6.86
N ARG A 240 -0.20 -12.78 8.00
CA ARG A 240 0.47 -11.47 8.05
C ARG A 240 1.32 -11.32 9.32
N ALA A 241 2.31 -10.44 9.26
CA ALA A 241 3.03 -9.93 10.42
C ALA A 241 2.68 -8.46 10.65
N ILE A 242 2.23 -8.09 11.85
CA ILE A 242 1.81 -6.72 12.19
C ILE A 242 2.94 -5.92 12.86
N PHE A 243 2.98 -4.61 12.62
CA PHE A 243 3.88 -3.68 13.31
C PHE A 243 3.14 -2.94 14.43
N GLN A 244 3.88 -2.56 15.48
CA GLN A 244 3.40 -1.62 16.49
C GLN A 244 3.79 -0.18 16.12
N GLY A 245 2.88 0.77 16.35
CA GLY A 245 3.09 2.20 16.10
C GLY A 245 2.25 2.76 14.94
N ALA A 246 1.97 4.06 15.00
CA ALA A 246 1.12 4.75 14.04
C ALA A 246 1.88 5.36 12.84
N ASN A 247 3.22 5.37 12.89
CA ASN A 247 4.08 6.08 11.93
C ASN A 247 5.09 5.16 11.20
N VAL A 248 4.85 3.84 11.17
CA VAL A 248 5.84 2.85 10.74
C VAL A 248 6.16 2.92 9.24
N PHE A 249 5.16 3.17 8.38
CA PHE A 249 5.29 3.28 6.92
C PHE A 249 6.38 2.37 6.31
N PRO A 250 6.23 1.04 6.47
CA PRO A 250 7.23 0.09 6.04
C PRO A 250 7.38 0.17 4.52
N GLU A 251 8.59 0.09 4.01
CA GLU A 251 8.87 0.28 2.59
C GLU A 251 9.63 -0.94 2.09
N GLY A 252 10.96 -0.94 2.16
CA GLY A 252 11.80 -2.02 1.70
C GLY A 252 11.73 -3.28 2.56
N ILE A 253 11.87 -4.45 1.93
CA ILE A 253 11.96 -5.76 2.60
C ILE A 253 13.07 -6.62 2.00
N ALA A 254 13.78 -7.36 2.86
CA ALA A 254 14.73 -8.39 2.48
C ALA A 254 14.56 -9.62 3.35
N VAL A 255 14.86 -10.81 2.82
CA VAL A 255 14.81 -12.08 3.57
C VAL A 255 16.22 -12.69 3.61
N ASP A 256 16.70 -13.03 4.81
CA ASP A 256 17.91 -13.84 4.96
C ASP A 256 17.59 -15.30 4.60
N GLY A 257 18.07 -15.75 3.43
CA GLY A 257 17.84 -17.11 2.95
C GLY A 257 18.38 -18.23 3.86
N ARG A 258 19.24 -17.91 4.85
CA ARG A 258 19.79 -18.90 5.80
C ARG A 258 18.88 -19.13 7.00
N SER A 259 18.17 -18.10 7.44
CA SER A 259 17.32 -18.14 8.65
C SER A 259 15.82 -18.01 8.37
N GLY A 260 15.43 -17.56 7.17
CA GLY A 260 14.06 -17.20 6.84
C GLY A 260 13.57 -15.91 7.53
N THR A 261 14.45 -15.21 8.26
CA THR A 261 14.13 -13.93 8.90
C THR A 261 13.96 -12.85 7.84
N ALA A 262 12.84 -12.12 7.89
CA ALA A 262 12.67 -10.92 7.08
C ALA A 262 13.11 -9.68 7.86
N TYR A 263 13.74 -8.74 7.17
CA TYR A 263 14.03 -7.40 7.64
C TYR A 263 13.19 -6.41 6.84
N VAL A 264 12.60 -5.42 7.51
CA VAL A 264 11.73 -4.41 6.88
C VAL A 264 12.16 -3.03 7.33
N GLY A 265 12.29 -2.11 6.38
CA GLY A 265 12.67 -0.71 6.61
C GLY A 265 11.46 0.20 6.73
N SER A 266 11.58 1.25 7.53
CA SER A 266 10.62 2.36 7.59
C SER A 266 11.08 3.52 6.71
N SER A 267 10.21 3.99 5.82
CA SER A 267 10.46 5.16 4.98
C SER A 267 10.31 6.50 5.70
N SER A 268 9.60 6.53 6.83
CA SER A 268 9.27 7.75 7.58
C SER A 268 10.32 8.14 8.62
N ASP A 269 10.96 7.15 9.26
CA ASP A 269 11.87 7.35 10.39
C ASP A 269 13.13 6.47 10.36
N GLY A 270 13.33 5.68 9.29
CA GLY A 270 14.54 4.88 9.10
C GLY A 270 14.72 3.72 10.07
N HIS A 271 13.67 3.32 10.80
CA HIS A 271 13.72 2.13 11.64
C HIS A 271 13.90 0.86 10.80
N ILE A 272 14.58 -0.13 11.35
CA ILE A 272 14.66 -1.49 10.81
C ILE A 272 13.94 -2.41 11.79
N TYR A 273 13.01 -3.20 11.26
CA TYR A 273 12.30 -4.25 11.98
C TYR A 273 12.79 -5.63 11.51
N ARG A 274 12.63 -6.64 12.37
CA ARG A 274 12.76 -8.06 12.02
C ARG A 274 11.42 -8.77 12.17
N ILE A 275 11.17 -9.74 11.32
CA ILE A 275 10.07 -10.70 11.42
C ILE A 275 10.73 -12.09 11.35
N ALA A 276 10.70 -12.84 12.45
CA ALA A 276 11.19 -14.20 12.46
C ALA A 276 10.34 -15.10 11.54
N ALA A 277 10.92 -16.17 11.01
CA ALA A 277 10.22 -17.06 10.08
C ALA A 277 8.91 -17.60 10.68
N GLY A 278 7.77 -17.23 10.08
CA GLY A 278 6.44 -17.63 10.54
C GLY A 278 5.84 -16.80 11.67
N ALA A 279 6.51 -15.75 12.15
CA ALA A 279 5.97 -14.86 13.18
C ALA A 279 4.82 -13.97 12.67
N ASP A 280 3.88 -13.65 13.56
CA ASP A 280 2.72 -12.78 13.32
C ASP A 280 2.99 -11.31 13.69
N LYS A 281 4.19 -10.98 14.15
CA LYS A 281 4.60 -9.65 14.64
C LYS A 281 5.98 -9.27 14.12
N ALA A 282 6.14 -7.99 13.82
CA ALA A 282 7.41 -7.35 13.54
C ALA A 282 7.98 -6.75 14.84
N GLU A 283 9.24 -7.07 15.14
CA GLU A 283 9.98 -6.53 16.27
C GLU A 283 10.95 -5.44 15.80
N MET A 284 11.06 -4.33 16.51
CA MET A 284 12.05 -3.31 16.20
C MET A 284 13.47 -3.85 16.46
N LEU A 285 14.29 -3.91 15.41
CA LEU A 285 15.68 -4.36 15.47
C LEU A 285 16.64 -3.19 15.73
N GLN A 286 16.45 -2.08 15.02
CA GLN A 286 17.34 -0.91 15.11
C GLN A 286 16.54 0.37 14.87
N MET A 287 16.56 1.29 15.83
CA MET A 287 15.98 2.63 15.65
C MET A 287 16.69 3.37 14.52
N GLY A 288 15.95 4.15 13.74
CA GLY A 288 16.52 5.07 12.75
C GLY A 288 17.23 6.26 13.39
N GLY A 289 17.73 7.18 12.57
CA GLY A 289 18.71 8.19 13.00
C GLY A 289 20.11 7.63 13.25
N SER A 290 20.28 6.30 13.14
CA SER A 290 21.61 5.67 12.98
C SER A 290 22.33 6.25 11.75
N PRO A 291 23.68 6.22 11.71
CA PRO A 291 24.44 6.75 10.58
C PRO A 291 23.93 6.26 9.22
N GLY A 292 23.69 7.20 8.31
CA GLY A 292 23.23 6.94 6.95
C GLY A 292 21.76 6.51 6.80
N ARG A 293 20.95 6.54 7.87
CA ARG A 293 19.59 5.99 7.86
C ARG A 293 18.56 6.87 8.58
N GLN A 294 18.21 7.99 7.93
CA GLN A 294 17.05 8.83 8.28
C GLN A 294 15.74 8.25 7.72
N ALA A 295 15.84 7.49 6.63
CA ALA A 295 14.81 6.64 6.07
C ALA A 295 15.45 5.32 5.61
N ALA A 296 14.65 4.28 5.43
CA ALA A 296 15.08 2.95 4.99
C ALA A 296 14.14 2.47 3.87
N PHE A 297 14.65 2.52 2.64
CA PHE A 297 13.95 2.11 1.43
C PHE A 297 14.40 0.69 1.01
N GLY A 298 14.50 0.41 -0.29
CA GLY A 298 14.84 -0.90 -0.84
C GLY A 298 16.13 -1.47 -0.27
N MET A 299 16.10 -2.78 -0.03
CA MET A 299 17.12 -3.48 0.74
C MET A 299 17.31 -4.92 0.28
N LYS A 300 18.48 -5.49 0.57
CA LYS A 300 18.82 -6.91 0.33
C LYS A 300 19.78 -7.42 1.42
N VAL A 301 19.70 -8.72 1.74
CA VAL A 301 20.67 -9.40 2.60
C VAL A 301 21.75 -10.04 1.71
N ASP A 302 23.03 -9.82 2.03
CA ASP A 302 24.14 -10.47 1.31
C ASP A 302 24.47 -11.87 1.85
N ALA A 303 25.36 -12.60 1.15
CA ALA A 303 25.73 -13.96 1.53
C ALA A 303 26.41 -14.07 2.92
N ALA A 304 27.00 -12.99 3.43
CA ALA A 304 27.55 -12.94 4.79
C ALA A 304 26.46 -12.68 5.85
N GLY A 305 25.26 -12.26 5.43
CA GLY A 305 24.15 -11.90 6.31
C GLY A 305 24.09 -10.43 6.67
N ARG A 306 24.83 -9.56 5.98
CA ARG A 306 24.74 -8.11 6.18
C ARG A 306 23.55 -7.57 5.40
N LEU A 307 22.81 -6.65 6.01
CA LEU A 307 21.67 -5.99 5.40
C LEU A 307 22.14 -4.71 4.71
N TRP A 308 21.98 -4.63 3.40
CA TRP A 308 22.22 -3.44 2.59
C TRP A 308 20.90 -2.67 2.45
N VAL A 309 20.89 -1.38 2.78
CA VAL A 309 19.68 -0.54 2.84
C VAL A 309 19.92 0.76 2.07
N ALA A 310 19.06 1.03 1.08
CA ALA A 310 19.02 2.31 0.40
C ALA A 310 18.36 3.38 1.27
N GLY A 311 18.94 4.58 1.31
CA GLY A 311 18.52 5.68 2.18
C GLY A 311 17.45 6.61 1.58
N GLY A 312 16.96 6.34 0.36
CA GLY A 312 16.00 7.18 -0.35
C GLY A 312 16.47 8.64 -0.44
N PRO A 313 15.73 9.60 0.16
CA PRO A 313 16.09 11.02 0.14
C PRO A 313 17.37 11.33 0.94
N GLY A 314 17.81 10.43 1.83
CA GLY A 314 19.12 10.51 2.48
C GLY A 314 20.30 10.31 1.51
N ASN A 315 20.05 9.81 0.30
CA ASN A 315 21.04 9.67 -0.77
C ASN A 315 22.28 8.87 -0.29
N THR A 316 22.02 7.80 0.47
CA THR A 316 23.01 6.91 1.10
C THR A 316 22.69 5.45 0.79
N VAL A 317 23.69 4.58 0.96
CA VAL A 317 23.49 3.14 1.16
C VAL A 317 24.17 2.74 2.46
N ALA A 318 23.39 2.29 3.43
CA ALA A 318 23.90 1.79 4.70
C ALA A 318 24.09 0.26 4.62
N VAL A 319 25.15 -0.25 5.25
CA VAL A 319 25.34 -1.69 5.46
C VAL A 319 25.29 -1.95 6.96
N VAL A 320 24.39 -2.84 7.37
CA VAL A 320 24.04 -3.11 8.77
C VAL A 320 24.35 -4.56 9.10
N ASP A 321 24.87 -4.80 10.30
CA ASP A 321 24.92 -6.11 10.95
C ASP A 321 23.59 -6.32 11.70
N PRO A 322 22.69 -7.20 11.21
CA PRO A 322 21.41 -7.41 11.84
C PRO A 322 21.47 -8.29 13.11
N GLN A 323 22.62 -8.94 13.40
CA GLN A 323 22.79 -9.69 14.65
C GLN A 323 23.19 -8.75 15.79
N ARG A 324 24.02 -7.75 15.50
CA ARG A 324 24.48 -6.74 16.47
C ARG A 324 23.65 -5.46 16.49
N ALA A 325 22.73 -5.29 15.53
CA ALA A 325 21.97 -4.06 15.28
C ALA A 325 22.89 -2.82 15.15
N THR A 326 24.00 -2.95 14.42
CA THR A 326 25.00 -1.89 14.21
C THR A 326 25.16 -1.56 12.73
N THR A 327 25.32 -0.27 12.41
CA THR A 327 25.74 0.14 11.06
C THR A 327 27.23 -0.11 10.90
N LEU A 328 27.62 -0.96 9.96
CA LEU A 328 28.99 -1.30 9.62
C LEU A 328 29.65 -0.26 8.71
N ALA A 329 28.88 0.28 7.76
CA ALA A 329 29.35 1.26 6.79
C ALA A 329 28.19 2.12 6.26
N VAL A 330 28.54 3.33 5.80
CA VAL A 330 27.64 4.23 5.08
C VAL A 330 28.34 4.71 3.82
N VAL A 331 27.77 4.40 2.67
CA VAL A 331 28.20 4.94 1.38
C VAL A 331 27.35 6.17 1.07
N GLN A 332 27.99 7.32 0.94
CA GLN A 332 27.32 8.59 0.63
C GLN A 332 27.29 8.80 -0.89
N GLY A 333 26.11 9.04 -1.46
CA GLY A 333 25.96 9.48 -2.84
C GLY A 333 26.35 10.95 -3.04
N PRO A 334 26.54 11.42 -4.29
CA PRO A 334 26.95 12.79 -4.59
C PRO A 334 26.07 13.85 -3.95
N LYS A 335 26.65 15.00 -3.59
CA LYS A 335 25.92 16.12 -2.97
C LYS A 335 25.17 16.98 -3.99
N GLU A 336 25.54 16.86 -5.26
CA GLU A 336 25.04 17.63 -6.38
C GLU A 336 23.65 17.14 -6.82
N GLY A 337 22.70 18.07 -6.89
CA GLY A 337 21.32 17.79 -7.29
C GLY A 337 20.54 16.90 -6.31
N GLN A 338 19.23 16.83 -6.50
CA GLN A 338 18.34 16.03 -5.67
C GLN A 338 18.52 14.54 -6.01
N GLY A 339 19.16 13.79 -5.11
CA GLY A 339 19.32 12.34 -5.22
C GLY A 339 18.23 11.58 -4.50
N PHE A 340 17.88 10.41 -5.02
CA PHE A 340 16.99 9.48 -4.32
C PHE A 340 17.41 8.04 -4.60
N LEU A 341 18.32 7.50 -3.79
CA LEU A 341 18.79 6.11 -3.93
C LEU A 341 17.69 5.18 -3.42
N ASN A 342 16.96 4.51 -4.31
CA ASN A 342 15.66 3.92 -4.00
C ASN A 342 15.72 2.43 -3.67
N ASP A 343 16.06 1.58 -4.63
CA ASP A 343 16.25 0.14 -4.42
C ASP A 343 17.64 -0.31 -4.88
N LEU A 344 18.04 -1.48 -4.42
CA LEU A 344 19.29 -2.11 -4.78
C LEU A 344 19.13 -3.61 -5.00
N VAL A 345 19.96 -4.15 -5.87
CA VAL A 345 20.13 -5.60 -6.04
C VAL A 345 21.59 -6.00 -5.90
N LEU A 346 21.84 -7.14 -5.28
CA LEU A 346 23.17 -7.70 -5.09
C LEU A 346 23.47 -8.73 -6.17
N THR A 347 24.66 -8.63 -6.75
CA THR A 347 25.30 -9.66 -7.58
C THR A 347 26.54 -10.20 -6.87
N SER A 348 27.21 -11.18 -7.47
CA SER A 348 28.46 -11.76 -6.95
C SER A 348 29.62 -10.76 -6.79
N SER A 349 29.57 -9.60 -7.48
CA SER A 349 30.67 -8.62 -7.51
C SER A 349 30.27 -7.20 -7.13
N HIS A 350 29.01 -6.82 -7.34
CA HIS A 350 28.51 -5.46 -7.09
C HIS A 350 27.08 -5.45 -6.55
N ALA A 351 26.77 -4.44 -5.74
CA ALA A 351 25.41 -3.95 -5.54
C ALA A 351 25.12 -2.93 -6.65
N TYR A 352 24.00 -3.06 -7.36
CA TYR A 352 23.50 -2.05 -8.28
C TYR A 352 22.36 -1.28 -7.60
N VAL A 353 22.35 0.05 -7.72
CA VAL A 353 21.46 0.93 -6.94
C VAL A 353 20.77 1.93 -7.87
N THR A 354 19.44 1.95 -7.84
CA THR A 354 18.63 2.88 -8.64
C THR A 354 18.58 4.27 -8.01
N ASP A 355 18.66 5.33 -8.83
CA ASP A 355 18.35 6.70 -8.42
C ASP A 355 17.06 7.14 -9.12
N SER A 356 16.02 7.44 -8.35
CA SER A 356 14.70 7.75 -8.90
C SER A 356 14.58 9.15 -9.50
N PHE A 357 15.52 10.05 -9.22
CA PHE A 357 15.52 11.42 -9.74
C PHE A 357 16.71 11.72 -10.66
N ARG A 358 17.91 11.18 -10.36
CA ARG A 358 19.06 11.31 -11.25
C ARG A 358 19.04 10.17 -12.29
N PRO A 359 19.18 10.46 -13.60
CA PRO A 359 19.22 9.43 -14.65
C PRO A 359 20.58 8.70 -14.68
N VAL A 360 20.92 8.03 -13.59
CA VAL A 360 22.16 7.26 -13.41
C VAL A 360 21.82 5.98 -12.66
N LEU A 361 22.28 4.83 -13.17
CA LEU A 361 22.36 3.61 -12.37
C LEU A 361 23.73 3.55 -11.69
N TRP A 362 23.73 3.47 -10.36
CA TRP A 362 24.94 3.43 -9.55
C TRP A 362 25.35 1.99 -9.25
N ARG A 363 26.60 1.80 -8.83
CA ARG A 363 27.03 0.53 -8.21
C ARG A 363 28.00 0.73 -7.05
N ILE A 364 28.12 -0.30 -6.21
CA ILE A 364 29.11 -0.41 -5.13
C ILE A 364 29.75 -1.79 -5.24
N ALA A 365 31.08 -1.90 -5.14
CA ALA A 365 31.75 -3.20 -5.12
C ALA A 365 31.41 -3.97 -3.82
N THR A 366 31.10 -5.27 -3.94
CA THR A 366 30.72 -6.12 -2.78
C THR A 366 31.83 -7.07 -2.32
N ALA A 367 32.93 -7.17 -3.09
CA ALA A 367 34.06 -8.02 -2.77
C ALA A 367 34.73 -7.62 -1.44
N PRO A 368 35.20 -8.58 -0.61
CA PRO A 368 35.89 -8.28 0.64
C PRO A 368 37.11 -7.36 0.44
N GLY A 369 37.18 -6.28 1.22
CA GLY A 369 38.26 -5.29 1.13
C GLY A 369 38.16 -4.30 -0.03
N ALA A 370 37.16 -4.41 -0.92
CA ALA A 370 36.93 -3.42 -1.96
C ALA A 370 36.46 -2.07 -1.37
N PRO A 371 36.80 -0.93 -1.99
CA PRO A 371 36.31 0.38 -1.57
C PRO A 371 34.77 0.44 -1.61
N MET A 372 34.15 0.81 -0.48
CA MET A 372 32.72 1.03 -0.40
C MET A 372 32.37 2.44 -0.91
N LEU A 373 32.42 2.60 -2.23
CA LEU A 373 32.16 3.85 -2.94
C LEU A 373 30.98 3.67 -3.91
N LEU A 374 30.19 4.74 -4.10
CA LEU A 374 29.09 4.78 -5.06
C LEU A 374 29.61 5.26 -6.42
N GLU A 375 29.79 4.33 -7.35
CA GLU A 375 30.28 4.64 -8.70
C GLU A 375 29.13 4.95 -9.67
N PRO A 376 29.22 6.01 -10.50
CA PRO A 376 28.28 6.26 -11.59
C PRO A 376 28.53 5.25 -12.72
N TRP A 377 27.87 4.09 -12.65
CA TRP A 377 28.15 2.98 -13.55
C TRP A 377 27.56 3.16 -14.95
N LEU A 378 26.34 3.69 -15.03
CA LEU A 378 25.64 3.88 -16.30
C LEU A 378 24.84 5.18 -16.28
N ASP A 379 25.23 6.12 -17.13
CA ASP A 379 24.47 7.34 -17.41
C ASP A 379 23.29 7.02 -18.34
N LEU A 380 22.09 7.02 -17.78
CA LEU A 380 20.87 6.63 -18.48
C LEU A 380 20.46 7.66 -19.55
N ARG A 381 20.99 8.89 -19.50
CA ARG A 381 20.76 9.92 -20.55
C ARG A 381 21.31 9.49 -21.90
N ASN A 382 22.34 8.65 -21.91
CA ASN A 382 23.00 8.12 -23.11
C ASN A 382 22.35 6.81 -23.60
N THR A 383 21.20 6.45 -23.06
CA THR A 383 20.44 5.21 -23.38
C THR A 383 19.06 5.58 -23.94
N PRO A 384 18.19 4.62 -24.34
CA PRO A 384 16.81 4.91 -24.71
C PRO A 384 15.91 5.36 -23.55
N VAL A 385 16.33 5.19 -22.29
CA VAL A 385 15.55 5.54 -21.09
C VAL A 385 15.25 7.04 -21.03
N ARG A 386 14.02 7.44 -20.72
CA ARG A 386 13.61 8.85 -20.56
C ARG A 386 12.98 9.06 -19.20
N TYR A 387 13.69 9.75 -18.31
CA TYR A 387 13.14 10.11 -17.00
C TYR A 387 12.05 11.17 -17.15
N VAL A 388 10.93 10.96 -16.47
CA VAL A 388 9.86 11.94 -16.32
C VAL A 388 10.25 12.92 -15.20
N PRO A 389 10.37 14.23 -15.46
CA PRO A 389 10.77 15.20 -14.45
C PRO A 389 9.83 15.23 -13.25
N ASN A 390 10.38 15.42 -12.05
CA ASN A 390 9.65 15.53 -10.78
C ASN A 390 8.79 14.30 -10.40
N GLN A 391 9.04 13.14 -11.02
CA GLN A 391 8.40 11.86 -10.68
C GLN A 391 9.44 10.82 -10.27
N ILE A 392 8.98 9.74 -9.62
CA ILE A 392 9.81 8.57 -9.28
C ILE A 392 10.03 7.76 -10.56
N ASN A 393 11.27 7.67 -11.02
CA ASN A 393 11.64 6.96 -12.25
C ASN A 393 12.11 5.53 -11.94
N PHE A 394 13.37 5.19 -12.19
CA PHE A 394 13.88 3.85 -11.84
C PHE A 394 13.68 3.62 -10.34
N ASN A 395 13.03 2.51 -10.02
CA ASN A 395 12.66 2.15 -8.67
C ASN A 395 13.12 0.71 -8.40
N GLY A 396 12.21 -0.28 -8.29
CA GLY A 396 12.57 -1.66 -8.02
C GLY A 396 13.52 -2.25 -9.06
N ILE A 397 14.50 -3.02 -8.57
CA ILE A 397 15.53 -3.64 -9.41
C ILE A 397 15.80 -5.09 -9.00
N VAL A 398 15.92 -5.97 -10.00
CA VAL A 398 16.35 -7.37 -9.84
C VAL A 398 17.47 -7.71 -10.80
N ALA A 399 18.22 -8.77 -10.49
CA ALA A 399 19.30 -9.31 -11.29
C ALA A 399 19.01 -10.77 -11.65
N SER A 400 19.50 -11.24 -12.79
CA SER A 400 19.49 -12.66 -13.13
C SER A 400 20.42 -13.44 -12.18
N PRO A 401 20.21 -14.75 -11.95
CA PRO A 401 21.03 -15.51 -11.00
C PRO A 401 22.53 -15.57 -11.36
N ASP A 402 22.89 -15.41 -12.63
CA ASP A 402 24.27 -15.29 -13.13
C ASP A 402 24.83 -13.85 -13.06
N GLY A 403 24.01 -12.87 -12.66
CA GLY A 403 24.37 -11.45 -12.61
C GLY A 403 24.52 -10.77 -13.98
N ARG A 404 24.19 -11.45 -15.09
CA ARG A 404 24.37 -10.92 -16.45
C ARG A 404 23.36 -9.83 -16.83
N TRP A 405 22.13 -9.96 -16.35
CA TRP A 405 21.02 -9.07 -16.67
C TRP A 405 20.51 -8.38 -15.41
N LEU A 406 20.20 -7.10 -15.54
CA LEU A 406 19.36 -6.37 -14.58
C LEU A 406 18.00 -6.09 -15.23
N LEU A 407 16.94 -6.13 -14.43
CA LEU A 407 15.64 -5.54 -14.76
C LEU A 407 15.34 -4.44 -13.76
N ALA A 408 15.07 -3.24 -14.26
CA ALA A 408 14.62 -2.10 -13.47
C ALA A 408 13.26 -1.61 -13.98
N ILE A 409 12.29 -1.41 -13.08
CA ILE A 409 11.00 -0.81 -13.43
C ILE A 409 11.09 0.72 -13.29
N GLN A 410 10.51 1.44 -14.23
CA GLN A 410 10.32 2.88 -14.16
C GLN A 410 8.90 3.18 -13.68
N LEU A 411 8.72 3.56 -12.42
CA LEU A 411 7.40 3.67 -11.78
C LEU A 411 6.46 4.63 -12.53
N ALA A 412 6.97 5.81 -12.90
CA ALA A 412 6.22 6.85 -13.61
C ALA A 412 5.64 6.42 -14.99
N THR A 413 6.26 5.43 -15.66
CA THR A 413 5.87 5.02 -17.03
C THR A 413 5.41 3.57 -17.12
N GLY A 414 5.70 2.75 -16.10
CA GLY A 414 5.52 1.30 -16.15
C GLY A 414 6.47 0.57 -17.11
N GLN A 415 7.46 1.26 -17.67
CA GLN A 415 8.41 0.62 -18.59
C GLN A 415 9.41 -0.23 -17.80
N LEU A 416 9.54 -1.49 -18.22
CA LEU A 416 10.50 -2.43 -17.67
C LEU A 416 11.75 -2.42 -18.54
N TRP A 417 12.90 -2.14 -17.94
CA TRP A 417 14.16 -1.93 -18.65
C TRP A 417 15.16 -3.03 -18.35
N ARG A 418 15.66 -3.68 -19.41
CA ARG A 418 16.71 -4.69 -19.34
C ARG A 418 18.06 -4.06 -19.61
N ILE A 419 19.04 -4.41 -18.78
CA ILE A 419 20.41 -3.89 -18.85
C ILE A 419 21.41 -5.06 -18.81
N ASP A 420 22.33 -5.12 -19.77
CA ASP A 420 23.46 -6.05 -19.77
C ASP A 420 24.57 -5.54 -18.82
N THR A 421 25.01 -6.35 -17.85
CA THR A 421 26.04 -5.91 -16.88
C THR A 421 27.46 -5.89 -17.46
N GLY A 422 27.72 -6.58 -18.57
CA GLY A 422 29.00 -6.57 -19.26
C GLY A 422 29.11 -5.45 -20.30
N SER A 423 28.18 -5.43 -21.25
CA SER A 423 28.18 -4.47 -22.38
C SER A 423 27.49 -3.13 -22.06
N ARG A 424 26.73 -3.04 -20.97
CA ARG A 424 25.87 -1.89 -20.61
C ARG A 424 24.80 -1.56 -21.63
N ALA A 425 24.49 -2.48 -22.55
CA ALA A 425 23.39 -2.34 -23.49
C ALA A 425 22.05 -2.27 -22.73
N VAL A 426 21.22 -1.28 -23.08
CA VAL A 426 19.89 -1.07 -22.48
C VAL A 426 18.81 -1.23 -23.54
N SER A 427 17.80 -2.04 -23.21
CA SER A 427 16.63 -2.30 -24.06
C SER A 427 15.36 -2.32 -23.22
N GLU A 428 14.29 -1.72 -23.70
CA GLU A 428 12.95 -1.92 -23.12
C GLU A 428 12.52 -3.38 -23.28
N VAL A 429 11.93 -3.95 -22.23
CA VAL A 429 11.32 -5.28 -22.27
C VAL A 429 9.91 -5.14 -22.81
N ARG A 430 9.61 -5.81 -23.93
CA ARG A 430 8.24 -5.82 -24.48
C ARG A 430 7.31 -6.60 -23.55
N VAL A 431 6.40 -5.93 -22.86
CA VAL A 431 5.40 -6.55 -21.98
C VAL A 431 4.05 -6.71 -22.69
N GLU A 432 3.59 -7.95 -22.81
CA GLU A 432 2.25 -8.31 -23.28
C GLU A 432 1.28 -8.49 -22.11
N GLY A 433 0.00 -8.13 -22.26
CA GLY A 433 -1.01 -8.28 -21.20
C GLY A 433 -1.24 -7.04 -20.31
N GLY A 434 -0.83 -5.87 -20.78
CA GLY A 434 -1.25 -4.57 -20.24
C GLY A 434 -0.20 -3.86 -19.38
N SER A 435 -0.61 -2.71 -18.82
CA SER A 435 0.30 -1.76 -18.16
C SER A 435 0.91 -2.27 -16.85
N LEU A 436 2.10 -1.73 -16.55
CA LEU A 436 2.81 -1.84 -15.26
C LEU A 436 3.07 -0.45 -14.62
N VAL A 437 2.36 0.61 -15.04
CA VAL A 437 2.43 1.94 -14.41
C VAL A 437 2.18 1.83 -12.90
N ASN A 438 2.86 2.64 -12.08
CA ASN A 438 2.91 2.49 -10.62
C ASN A 438 3.63 1.21 -10.14
N GLY A 439 4.35 0.51 -11.03
CA GLY A 439 5.23 -0.60 -10.71
C GLY A 439 6.40 -0.13 -9.84
N ASP A 440 6.55 -0.76 -8.69
CA ASP A 440 7.37 -0.32 -7.57
C ASP A 440 8.43 -1.39 -7.28
N GLY A 441 8.26 -2.23 -6.25
CA GLY A 441 9.12 -3.38 -6.00
C GLY A 441 9.05 -4.48 -7.06
N LEU A 442 10.20 -5.10 -7.33
CA LEU A 442 10.35 -6.25 -8.23
C LEU A 442 10.85 -7.49 -7.45
N VAL A 443 10.26 -8.67 -7.73
CA VAL A 443 10.73 -9.96 -7.17
C VAL A 443 10.88 -11.00 -8.27
N LEU A 444 12.11 -11.46 -8.49
CA LEU A 444 12.38 -12.59 -9.37
C LEU A 444 12.20 -13.92 -8.62
N ASP A 445 11.47 -14.84 -9.23
CA ASP A 445 11.34 -16.24 -8.83
C ASP A 445 11.96 -17.14 -9.92
N GLY A 446 13.03 -17.84 -9.56
CA GLY A 446 13.82 -18.64 -10.51
C GLY A 446 14.54 -17.76 -11.53
N THR A 447 14.36 -18.07 -12.82
CA THR A 447 14.98 -17.35 -13.95
C THR A 447 13.99 -16.65 -14.85
N ASN A 448 12.70 -16.98 -14.78
CA ASN A 448 11.70 -16.58 -15.77
C ASN A 448 10.35 -16.11 -15.19
N ARG A 449 10.14 -16.13 -13.88
CA ARG A 449 8.91 -15.61 -13.25
C ARG A 449 9.23 -14.34 -12.49
N LEU A 450 8.64 -13.21 -12.88
CA LEU A 450 8.84 -11.91 -12.25
C LEU A 450 7.52 -11.41 -11.66
N PHE A 451 7.54 -11.00 -10.41
CA PHE A 451 6.44 -10.30 -9.76
C PHE A 451 6.73 -8.80 -9.72
N VAL A 452 5.76 -8.00 -10.17
CA VAL A 452 5.77 -6.54 -10.07
C VAL A 452 4.73 -6.13 -9.05
N VAL A 453 5.14 -5.44 -7.99
CA VAL A 453 4.22 -4.82 -7.02
C VAL A 453 3.75 -3.49 -7.60
N ARG A 454 2.43 -3.27 -7.72
CA ARG A 454 1.88 -1.99 -8.21
C ARG A 454 1.14 -1.28 -7.08
N ASN A 455 1.70 -0.15 -6.65
CA ASN A 455 1.33 0.46 -5.37
C ASN A 455 -0.07 1.09 -5.38
N ALA A 456 -0.34 2.06 -6.25
CA ALA A 456 -1.63 2.74 -6.34
C ALA A 456 -2.78 1.80 -6.79
N ASP A 457 -2.45 0.76 -7.56
CA ASP A 457 -3.40 -0.21 -8.10
C ASP A 457 -3.75 -1.34 -7.11
N ASN A 458 -3.03 -1.47 -5.99
CA ASN A 458 -3.19 -2.55 -5.00
C ASN A 458 -3.17 -3.95 -5.65
N GLU A 459 -2.18 -4.21 -6.52
CA GLU A 459 -2.04 -5.49 -7.21
C GLU A 459 -0.59 -6.02 -7.22
N LEU A 460 -0.46 -7.34 -7.39
CA LEU A 460 0.79 -7.98 -7.80
C LEU A 460 0.59 -8.52 -9.22
N VAL A 461 1.51 -8.21 -10.14
CA VAL A 461 1.46 -8.71 -11.52
C VAL A 461 2.51 -9.79 -11.69
N GLN A 462 2.08 -11.02 -11.99
CA GLN A 462 2.98 -12.12 -12.37
C GLN A 462 3.26 -12.06 -13.86
N LEU A 463 4.53 -12.00 -14.22
CA LEU A 463 5.04 -12.01 -15.58
C LEU A 463 5.86 -13.29 -15.83
N ALA A 464 5.61 -13.95 -16.96
CA ALA A 464 6.56 -14.87 -17.57
C ALA A 464 7.52 -14.08 -18.46
N LEU A 465 8.80 -14.06 -18.10
CA LEU A 465 9.89 -13.54 -18.91
C LEU A 465 10.27 -14.57 -19.99
N ALA A 466 10.50 -14.10 -21.21
CA ALA A 466 11.12 -14.90 -22.26
C ALA A 466 12.62 -15.11 -21.98
N ASP A 467 13.23 -16.10 -22.62
CA ASP A 467 14.67 -16.36 -22.51
C ASP A 467 15.48 -15.12 -22.88
N GLY A 468 16.51 -14.85 -22.08
CA GLY A 468 17.31 -13.63 -22.21
C GLY A 468 16.58 -12.32 -21.88
N TRP A 469 15.32 -12.37 -21.42
CA TRP A 469 14.53 -11.24 -20.87
C TRP A 469 14.20 -10.09 -21.84
N GLY A 470 14.21 -10.32 -23.16
CA GLY A 470 13.84 -9.30 -24.16
C GLY A 470 12.33 -8.99 -24.22
N SER A 471 11.49 -9.88 -23.71
CA SER A 471 10.04 -9.71 -23.62
C SER A 471 9.46 -10.45 -22.42
N ALA A 472 8.25 -10.09 -22.03
CA ALA A 472 7.50 -10.71 -20.94
C ALA A 472 6.00 -10.73 -21.28
N ARG A 473 5.25 -11.63 -20.64
CA ARG A 473 3.79 -11.71 -20.73
C ARG A 473 3.17 -11.77 -19.34
N VAL A 474 2.13 -10.98 -19.08
CA VAL A 474 1.30 -11.09 -17.89
C VAL A 474 0.60 -12.45 -17.89
N GLU A 475 0.91 -13.27 -16.89
CA GLU A 475 0.22 -14.53 -16.64
C GLU A 475 -0.95 -14.34 -15.70
N GLN A 476 -0.77 -13.51 -14.66
CA GLN A 476 -1.79 -13.29 -13.64
C GLN A 476 -1.70 -11.87 -13.07
N ARG A 477 -2.87 -11.29 -12.78
CA ARG A 477 -3.04 -10.12 -11.92
C ARG A 477 -3.67 -10.58 -10.62
N LEU A 478 -3.03 -10.27 -9.51
CA LEU A 478 -3.37 -10.74 -8.19
C LEU A 478 -3.86 -9.56 -7.35
N HIS A 479 -5.14 -9.57 -7.04
CA HIS A 479 -5.79 -8.59 -6.17
C HIS A 479 -6.27 -9.27 -4.87
N ASP A 480 -6.15 -8.55 -3.76
CA ASP A 480 -6.76 -8.93 -2.48
C ASP A 480 -7.07 -7.63 -1.73
N ALA A 481 -8.26 -7.51 -1.14
CA ALA A 481 -8.68 -6.31 -0.41
C ALA A 481 -7.78 -5.98 0.81
N ARG A 482 -6.92 -6.92 1.22
CA ARG A 482 -5.90 -6.71 2.26
C ARG A 482 -4.65 -5.99 1.76
N LEU A 483 -4.43 -5.85 0.44
CA LEU A 483 -3.39 -4.99 -0.12
C LEU A 483 -3.75 -3.52 0.12
N LYS A 484 -2.81 -2.76 0.70
CA LYS A 484 -2.97 -1.37 1.14
C LYS A 484 -1.76 -0.57 0.70
N TYR A 485 -1.79 -0.13 -0.55
CA TYR A 485 -0.72 0.57 -1.26
C TYR A 485 0.63 -0.17 -1.07
N PRO A 486 0.75 -1.39 -1.60
CA PRO A 486 1.92 -2.22 -1.37
C PRO A 486 3.13 -1.65 -2.09
N THR A 487 4.28 -1.57 -1.42
CA THR A 487 5.49 -0.93 -1.96
C THR A 487 6.41 -1.94 -2.63
N THR A 488 6.77 -3.00 -1.92
CA THR A 488 7.61 -4.06 -2.44
C THR A 488 7.31 -5.41 -1.78
N ALA A 489 8.02 -6.45 -2.21
CA ALA A 489 7.91 -7.78 -1.67
C ALA A 489 9.27 -8.50 -1.65
N ALA A 490 9.36 -9.60 -0.91
CA ALA A 490 10.50 -10.51 -0.96
C ALA A 490 10.02 -11.97 -0.95
N LYS A 491 10.70 -12.85 -1.67
CA LYS A 491 10.39 -14.29 -1.68
C LYS A 491 10.81 -14.94 -0.36
N ALA A 492 9.89 -15.68 0.27
CA ALA A 492 10.13 -16.49 1.47
C ALA A 492 9.55 -17.91 1.26
N GLY A 493 10.40 -18.82 0.79
CA GLY A 493 10.00 -20.20 0.46
C GLY A 493 8.99 -20.25 -0.67
N ASN A 494 7.77 -20.73 -0.39
CA ASN A 494 6.65 -20.83 -1.34
C ASN A 494 5.68 -19.62 -1.29
N ALA A 495 6.12 -18.49 -0.75
CA ALA A 495 5.33 -17.29 -0.59
C ALA A 495 6.14 -16.02 -0.93
N LEU A 496 5.42 -14.94 -1.20
CA LEU A 496 5.92 -13.57 -1.14
C LEU A 496 5.54 -12.96 0.21
N LEU A 497 6.47 -12.25 0.83
CA LEU A 497 6.21 -11.33 1.92
C LEU A 497 6.03 -9.94 1.30
N VAL A 498 4.81 -9.43 1.29
CA VAL A 498 4.40 -8.19 0.60
C VAL A 498 4.20 -7.09 1.63
N VAL A 499 4.87 -5.96 1.47
CA VAL A 499 4.82 -4.83 2.41
C VAL A 499 3.67 -3.89 2.06
N ASN A 500 2.72 -3.71 2.99
CA ASN A 500 1.66 -2.70 2.87
C ASN A 500 2.17 -1.33 3.38
N GLY A 501 2.92 -0.61 2.53
CA GLY A 501 3.64 0.57 2.96
C GLY A 501 2.82 1.84 3.14
N GLN A 502 1.69 1.97 2.43
CA GLN A 502 0.76 3.10 2.59
C GLN A 502 1.44 4.48 2.42
N LEU A 503 2.39 4.61 1.48
CA LEU A 503 3.10 5.88 1.23
C LEU A 503 2.16 7.01 0.80
N ASN A 504 1.02 6.68 0.17
CA ASN A 504 -0.07 7.63 -0.05
C ASN A 504 -0.57 8.28 1.25
N LYS A 505 -0.59 7.53 2.35
CA LYS A 505 -1.04 7.96 3.69
C LYS A 505 0.00 8.75 4.50
N GLN A 506 1.23 8.89 4.00
CA GLN A 506 2.14 9.95 4.48
C GLN A 506 1.72 11.34 3.99
N LYS A 507 1.11 11.41 2.79
CA LYS A 507 0.64 12.66 2.18
C LYS A 507 -0.83 12.98 2.52
N ASP A 508 -1.64 11.94 2.72
CA ASP A 508 -3.08 12.00 3.02
C ASP A 508 -3.41 11.19 4.29
N PRO A 509 -2.97 11.62 5.50
CA PRO A 509 -3.24 10.89 6.74
C PRO A 509 -4.74 10.82 7.09
N PRO A 510 -5.19 9.86 7.92
CA PRO A 510 -4.39 8.85 8.63
C PRO A 510 -4.13 7.56 7.83
N PRO A 511 -3.07 6.80 8.16
CA PRO A 511 -2.86 5.45 7.66
C PRO A 511 -3.84 4.44 8.29
N PHE A 512 -4.06 3.32 7.60
CA PHE A 512 -4.78 2.17 8.17
C PHE A 512 -3.85 1.40 9.10
N LEU A 513 -4.18 1.35 10.39
CA LEU A 513 -3.40 0.61 11.38
C LEU A 513 -3.99 -0.79 11.63
N PRO A 514 -3.20 -1.77 12.09
CA PRO A 514 -1.74 -1.72 12.12
C PRO A 514 -1.19 -1.79 10.70
N PHE A 515 0.03 -1.28 10.50
CA PHE A 515 0.81 -1.64 9.32
C PHE A 515 1.08 -3.16 9.35
N ASP A 516 1.20 -3.79 8.18
CA ASP A 516 1.48 -5.21 8.07
C ASP A 516 2.35 -5.59 6.87
N VAL A 517 3.02 -6.75 6.98
CA VAL A 517 3.56 -7.52 5.86
C VAL A 517 2.64 -8.72 5.64
N LEU A 518 2.07 -8.85 4.45
CA LEU A 518 1.22 -9.98 4.09
C LEU A 518 2.06 -11.17 3.60
N ARG A 519 1.74 -12.37 4.04
CA ARG A 519 2.29 -13.61 3.47
C ARG A 519 1.38 -14.09 2.35
N VAL A 520 1.73 -13.79 1.11
CA VAL A 520 1.00 -14.18 -0.11
C VAL A 520 1.55 -15.50 -0.63
N GLY A 521 0.72 -16.54 -0.71
CA GLY A 521 1.12 -17.82 -1.31
C GLY A 521 1.40 -17.67 -2.80
N LEU A 522 2.50 -18.23 -3.29
CA LEU A 522 2.79 -18.26 -4.72
C LEU A 522 1.78 -19.17 -5.44
N PRO A 523 1.21 -18.75 -6.59
CA PRO A 523 0.52 -19.64 -7.50
C PRO A 523 1.45 -20.78 -7.92
N ARG A 524 0.94 -22.02 -7.89
CA ARG A 524 1.67 -23.21 -8.35
C ARG A 524 1.57 -23.30 -9.87
#